data_AF-A0A662PRS6-F1
#
_entry.id   AF-A0A662PRS6-F1
#
_cell.length_a   1.000
_cell.length_b   1.000
_cell.length_c   1.000
_cell.angle_alpha   90.00
_cell.angle_beta   90.00
_cell.angle_gamma   90.00
#
_symmetry.space_group_name_H-M   'P 1'
#
loop_
_entity.id
_entity.type
_entity.pdbx_description
1 polymer ?
#
loop_
_entity_poly.entity_id
_entity_poly.type
_entity_poly.pdbx_seq_one_letter_code
_entity_poly.pdbx_strand_id
1 'polypeptide(L)' 'MTKICVSIKGKSPTELKRKALEAIRLGADLIEFRLDYLEEPFDERVHDLIRKFHNQTLVTL' A
#
# COMPACT_ATOMS: atom_id res chain seq x y z
N MET A 1 18.77 4.11 -12.64
CA MET A 1 17.83 5.20 -12.30
C MET A 1 17.23 4.87 -10.94
N THR A 2 17.21 5.81 -10.00
CA THR A 2 16.67 5.59 -8.65
C THR A 2 15.14 5.55 -8.70
N LYS A 3 14.52 4.60 -8.00
CA LYS A 3 13.06 4.50 -7.88
C LYS A 3 12.55 5.28 -6.66
N ILE A 4 11.36 5.87 -6.79
CA ILE A 4 10.65 6.54 -5.71
C ILE A 4 9.65 5.55 -5.08
N CYS A 5 9.85 5.23 -3.81
CA CYS A 5 8.93 4.42 -3.03
C CYS A 5 8.17 5.28 -2.02
N VAL A 6 6.85 5.14 -1.96
CA VAL A 6 6.00 5.90 -1.03
C VAL A 6 5.40 4.98 0.03
N SER A 7 5.67 5.27 1.30
CA SER A 7 5.07 4.56 2.43
C SER A 7 3.61 4.93 2.64
N ILE A 8 2.73 3.94 2.56
CA ILE A 8 1.29 4.06 2.71
C ILE A 8 0.89 3.52 4.07
N LYS A 9 0.49 4.45 4.95
CA LYS A 9 -0.07 4.17 6.27
C LYS A 9 -1.58 4.33 6.22
N GLY A 10 -2.33 3.43 6.82
CA GLY A 10 -3.79 3.52 6.88
C GLY A 10 -4.36 2.53 7.88
N LYS A 11 -5.47 2.93 8.51
CA LYS A 11 -6.13 2.16 9.56
C LYS A 11 -7.04 1.06 9.01
N SER A 12 -7.39 1.14 7.73
CA SER A 12 -8.27 0.18 7.04
C SER A 12 -7.79 -0.08 5.60
N PRO A 13 -8.20 -1.20 4.98
CA PRO A 13 -7.91 -1.50 3.58
C PRO A 13 -8.39 -0.39 2.63
N THR A 14 -9.56 0.19 2.90
CA THR A 14 -10.12 1.29 2.08
C THR A 14 -9.19 2.50 2.08
N GLU A 15 -8.63 2.85 3.23
CA GLU A 15 -7.68 3.96 3.33
C GLU A 15 -6.37 3.66 2.60
N LEU A 16 -5.82 2.45 2.79
CA LEU A 16 -4.62 1.98 2.08
C LEU A 16 -4.81 2.07 0.57
N LYS A 17 -5.94 1.57 0.06
CA LYS A 17 -6.29 1.62 -1.37
C LYS A 17 -6.30 3.05 -1.91
N ARG A 18 -6.98 3.97 -1.21
CA ARG A 18 -7.10 5.37 -1.63
C ARG A 18 -5.74 6.04 -1.71
N LYS A 19 -4.91 5.86 -0.68
CA LYS A 19 -3.56 6.45 -0.61
C LYS A 19 -2.61 5.83 -1.63
N ALA A 20 -2.67 4.52 -1.87
CA ALA A 20 -1.88 3.85 -2.90
C ALA A 20 -2.19 4.37 -4.31
N LEU A 21 -3.48 4.49 -4.65
CA LEU A 21 -3.90 5.05 -5.94
C LEU A 21 -3.41 6.48 -6.12
N GLU A 22 -3.49 7.29 -5.06
CA GLU A 22 -3.01 8.67 -5.09
C GLU A 22 -1.48 8.75 -5.25
N ALA A 23 -0.73 7.91 -4.55
CA ALA A 23 0.73 7.86 -4.69
C ALA A 23 1.16 7.49 -6.11
N ILE A 24 0.51 6.48 -6.72
CA ILE A 24 0.75 6.08 -8.11
C ILE A 24 0.41 7.24 -9.06
N ARG A 25 -0.73 7.91 -8.85
CA ARG A 25 -1.14 9.09 -9.64
C ARG A 25 -0.12 10.23 -9.57
N LEU A 26 0.57 10.38 -8.45
CA LEU A 26 1.61 11.39 -8.22
C LEU A 26 3.00 10.97 -8.74
N GLY A 27 3.14 9.78 -9.33
CA GLY A 27 4.38 9.32 -9.96
C GLY A 27 5.27 8.45 -9.08
N ALA A 28 4.73 7.80 -8.04
CA ALA A 28 5.47 6.78 -7.31
C ALA A 28 5.78 5.57 -8.21
N ASP A 29 7.03 5.10 -8.19
CA ASP A 29 7.44 3.86 -8.87
C ASP A 29 7.04 2.62 -8.07
N LEU A 30 7.02 2.74 -6.73
CA LEU A 30 6.69 1.69 -5.78
C LEU A 30 5.83 2.28 -4.65
N ILE A 31 4.97 1.43 -4.08
CA ILE A 31 4.24 1.71 -2.85
C ILE A 31 4.65 0.71 -1.77
N GLU A 32 4.79 1.16 -0.53
CA GLU A 32 5.02 0.30 0.63
C GLU A 32 3.78 0.31 1.51
N PHE A 33 3.11 -0.84 1.68
CA PHE A 33 2.04 -0.95 2.66
C PHE A 33 2.63 -1.20 4.05
N ARG A 34 2.43 -0.23 4.95
CA ARG A 34 2.79 -0.30 6.37
C ARG A 34 1.64 -0.92 7.16
N LEU A 35 1.65 -2.24 7.29
CA LEU A 35 0.56 -3.01 7.89
C LEU A 35 0.49 -2.84 9.41
N ASP A 36 1.55 -2.35 10.04
CA ASP A 36 1.61 -1.95 11.45
C ASP A 36 0.64 -0.82 11.83
N TYR A 37 0.07 -0.13 10.84
CA TYR A 37 -0.93 0.91 11.05
C TYR A 37 -2.38 0.44 10.97
N LEU A 38 -2.62 -0.83 10.59
CA LEU A 38 -3.97 -1.38 10.50
C LEU A 38 -4.58 -1.57 11.89
N GLU A 39 -5.85 -1.18 12.04
CA GLU A 39 -6.62 -1.49 13.25
C GLU A 39 -6.98 -2.98 13.30
N GLU A 40 -7.24 -3.58 12.13
CA GLU A 40 -7.55 -5.00 11.95
C GLU A 40 -6.52 -5.66 11.01
N PRO A 41 -5.43 -6.25 11.53
CA PRO A 41 -4.33 -6.74 10.71
C PRO A 41 -4.65 -8.00 9.88
N PHE A 42 -5.74 -8.72 10.19
CA PHE A 42 -6.14 -9.97 9.52
C PHE A 42 -7.27 -9.80 8.49
N ASP A 43 -7.47 -8.60 7.97
CA ASP A 43 -8.51 -8.31 7.00
C ASP A 43 -8.14 -8.86 5.60
N GLU A 44 -8.93 -9.81 5.08
CA GLU A 44 -8.73 -10.42 3.76
C GLU A 44 -8.65 -9.40 2.61
N ARG A 45 -9.30 -8.23 2.76
CA ARG A 45 -9.25 -7.16 1.77
C ARG A 45 -7.86 -6.56 1.61
N VAL A 46 -6.98 -6.72 2.60
CA VAL A 46 -5.56 -6.36 2.51
C VAL A 46 -4.82 -7.28 1.55
N HIS A 47 -5.12 -8.58 1.58
CA HIS A 47 -4.53 -9.55 0.64
C HIS A 47 -4.92 -9.22 -0.81
N ASP A 48 -6.18 -8.86 -1.05
CA ASP A 48 -6.66 -8.43 -2.37
C ASP A 48 -5.94 -7.16 -2.85
N LEU A 49 -5.66 -6.23 -1.95
CA LEU A 49 -4.89 -5.02 -2.27
C LEU A 49 -3.45 -5.34 -2.65
N ILE A 50 -2.76 -6.16 -1.87
CA ILE A 50 -1.38 -6.57 -2.16
C ILE A 50 -1.33 -7.29 -3.51
N ARG A 51 -2.28 -8.19 -3.79
CA ARG A 51 -2.40 -8.86 -5.10
C ARG A 51 -2.63 -7.86 -6.23
N LYS A 52 -3.50 -6.87 -6.03
CA LYS A 52 -3.79 -5.85 -7.06
C LYS A 52 -2.56 -5.05 -7.47
N PHE A 53 -1.64 -4.77 -6.53
CA PHE A 53 -0.46 -3.95 -6.76
C PHE A 53 0.85 -4.76 -6.78
N HIS A 54 0.77 -6.09 -6.97
CA HIS A 54 1.89 -7.02 -6.76
C HIS A 54 3.20 -6.69 -7.52
N ASN A 55 3.11 -5.98 -8.65
CA ASN A 55 4.27 -5.58 -9.46
C ASN A 55 4.97 -4.30 -8.99
N GLN A 56 4.39 -3.60 -8.01
CA GLN A 56 4.84 -2.29 -7.54
C GLN A 56 4.71 -2.12 -6.01
N THR A 57 4.60 -3.21 -5.25
CA THR A 57 4.33 -3.17 -3.81
C THR A 57 5.44 -3.81 -2.98
N LEU A 58 5.77 -3.15 -1.87
CA LEU A 58 6.48 -3.70 -0.72
C LEU A 58 5.49 -3.84 0.44
N VAL A 59 5.70 -4.83 1.30
CA VAL A 59 4.89 -5.05 2.49
C VAL A 59 5.81 -5.04 3.70
N THR A 60 5.49 -4.19 4.68
CA THR A 60 6.31 -3.96 5.87
C THR A 60 5.42 -3.93 7.12
N LEU A 61 5.95 -4.45 8.23
CA LEU A 61 5.32 -4.48 9.56
C LEU A 61 5.97 -3.48 10.52
#